data_AF-A0A844M5F3-F1
#
_entry.id   AF-A0A844M5F3-F1
#
_cell.length_a   1.000
_cell.length_b   1.000
_cell.length_c   1.000
_cell.angle_alpha   90.00
_cell.angle_beta   90.00
_cell.angle_gamma   90.00
#
_symmetry.space_group_name_H-M   'P 1'
#
loop_
_entity.id
_entity.type
_entity.pdbx_description
1 polymer ?
#
loop_
_entity_poly.entity_id
_entity_poly.type
_entity_poly.pdbx_seq_one_letter_code
_entity_poly.pdbx_strand_id
1 'polypeptide(L)' 'MSEIVFLVEDDLDGGYNARALGESIFTQADDLTTLRKMIRDAVQCHYLDEQSRPKLIRLHIVRDEVFAL' A
#
# COMPACT_ATOMS: atom_id res chain seq x y z
N MET A 1 14.00 9.44 10.69
CA MET A 1 12.72 8.70 10.83
C MET A 1 12.30 8.34 9.42
N SER A 2 12.16 7.06 9.11
CA SER A 2 11.87 6.58 7.74
C SER A 2 10.38 6.49 7.48
N GLU A 3 9.98 6.89 6.27
CA GLU A 3 8.63 6.79 5.72
C GLU A 3 8.67 5.80 4.54
N ILE A 4 7.64 4.97 4.41
CA ILE A 4 7.38 4.17 3.22
C ILE A 4 6.09 4.63 2.57
N VAL A 5 6.12 4.84 1.26
CA VAL A 5 4.96 5.29 0.49
C VAL A 5 4.42 4.10 -0.29
N PHE A 6 3.11 3.87 -0.21
CA PHE A 6 2.40 2.91 -1.03
C PHE A 6 1.55 3.66 -2.06
N LEU A 7 1.71 3.33 -3.34
CA LEU A 7 0.75 3.68 -4.37
C LEU A 7 -0.43 2.73 -4.23
N VAL A 8 -1.65 3.27 -4.11
CA VAL A 8 -2.88 2.50 -3.99
C VAL A 8 -3.78 2.83 -5.18
N GLU A 9 -4.21 1.79 -5.88
CA GLU A 9 -5.03 1.86 -7.09
C GLU A 9 -6.26 0.96 -6.91
N ASP A 10 -7.37 1.32 -7.54
CA ASP A 10 -8.55 0.45 -7.62
C ASP A 10 -8.21 -0.80 -8.47
N ASP A 11 -8.65 -1.98 -8.02
CA ASP A 11 -8.50 -3.21 -8.79
C ASP A 11 -9.65 -3.37 -9.81
N LEU A 12 -9.38 -4.05 -10.93
CA LEU A 12 -10.35 -4.28 -12.01
C LEU A 12 -11.57 -5.09 -11.58
N ASP A 13 -11.38 -6.05 -10.66
CA ASP A 13 -12.44 -6.91 -10.13
C ASP A 13 -13.07 -6.34 -8.84
N GLY A 14 -12.69 -5.11 -8.47
CA GLY A 14 -13.07 -4.45 -7.23
C GLY A 14 -12.06 -4.66 -6.10
N GLY A 15 -12.06 -3.72 -5.15
CA GLY A 15 -11.05 -3.66 -4.09
C GLY A 15 -9.86 -2.78 -4.49
N TYR A 16 -8.73 -3.00 -3.84
CA TYR A 16 -7.56 -2.13 -3.92
C TYR A 16 -6.28 -2.93 -4.04
N ASN A 17 -5.41 -2.49 -4.95
CA ASN A 17 -4.02 -2.88 -5.02
C ASN A 17 -3.15 -1.83 -4.34
N ALA A 18 -2.14 -2.27 -3.59
CA ALA A 18 -1.14 -1.39 -3.00
C ALA A 18 0.28 -1.89 -3.27
N ARG A 19 1.13 -0.98 -3.75
CA ARG A 19 2.54 -1.24 -4.03
C ARG A 19 3.43 -0.23 -3.33
N ALA A 20 4.46 -0.71 -2.63
CA ALA A 20 5.46 0.17 -2.05
C ALA A 20 6.35 0.81 -3.13
N LEU A 21 6.60 2.11 -3.00
CA LEU A 21 7.55 2.83 -3.84
C LEU A 21 8.97 2.64 -3.28
N GLY A 22 9.86 2.10 -4.11
CA GLY A 22 11.25 1.83 -3.73
C GLY A 22 11.49 0.48 -3.04
N GLU A 23 10.44 -0.28 -2.75
CA GLU A 23 10.52 -1.60 -2.11
C GLU A 23 9.71 -2.62 -2.90
N SER A 24 10.07 -3.90 -2.79
CA SER A 24 9.36 -4.99 -3.47
C SER A 24 8.22 -5.55 -2.61
N ILE A 25 7.34 -4.67 -2.10
CA ILE A 25 6.20 -5.04 -1.27
C ILE A 25 4.90 -4.76 -2.04
N PHE A 26 4.06 -5.78 -2.14
CA PHE A 26 2.78 -5.73 -2.84
C PHE A 26 1.70 -6.37 -1.97
N THR A 27 0.54 -5.74 -1.91
CA THR A 27 -0.62 -6.22 -1.13
C THR A 27 -1.90 -5.85 -1.85
N GLN A 28 -2.94 -6.67 -1.71
CA GLN A 28 -4.27 -6.42 -2.29
C GLN A 28 -5.33 -6.76 -1.25
N ALA A 29 -6.45 -6.04 -1.24
CA ALA A 29 -7.60 -6.38 -0.41
C ALA A 29 -8.90 -5.78 -0.96
N ASP A 30 -10.03 -6.36 -0.59
CA ASP A 30 -11.37 -5.94 -1.02
C ASP A 30 -11.78 -4.57 -0.45
N ASP A 31 -11.16 -4.14 0.66
CA ASP A 31 -11.47 -2.88 1.32
C ASP A 31 -10.23 -2.23 1.95
N LEU A 32 -10.26 -0.90 2.12
CA LEU A 32 -9.13 -0.13 2.66
C LEU A 32 -8.76 -0.53 4.10
N THR A 33 -9.70 -1.04 4.90
CA THR A 33 -9.41 -1.45 6.28
C THR A 33 -8.58 -2.72 6.28
N THR A 34 -8.95 -3.70 5.45
CA THR A 34 -8.20 -4.94 5.27
C THR A 34 -6.85 -4.67 4.59
N LEU A 35 -6.81 -3.79 3.59
CA LEU A 35 -5.58 -3.38 2.92
C LEU A 35 -4.56 -2.80 3.91
N ARG A 36 -4.99 -1.91 4.81
CA ARG A 36 -4.12 -1.31 5.84
C ARG A 36 -3.50 -2.35 6.78
N LYS A 37 -4.25 -3.40 7.12
CA LYS A 37 -3.74 -4.51 7.93
C LYS A 37 -2.68 -5.29 7.16
N MET A 38 -3.01 -5.69 5.93
CA MET A 38 -2.09 -6.45 5.08
C MET A 38 -0.80 -5.69 4.78
N ILE A 39 -0.87 -4.38 4.52
CA ILE A 39 0.31 -3.53 4.34
C ILE A 39 1.18 -3.54 5.59
N ARG A 40 0.59 -3.41 6.78
CA ARG A 40 1.33 -3.43 8.04
C ARG A 40 2.05 -4.75 8.24
N ASP A 41 1.35 -5.86 7.99
CA ASP A 41 1.91 -7.21 8.16
C ASP A 41 3.03 -7.47 7.14
N ALA A 42 2.84 -7.04 5.88
CA ALA A 42 3.85 -7.17 4.83
C ALA A 42 5.11 -6.35 5.14
N VAL A 43 4.96 -5.11 5.62
CA VAL A 43 6.09 -4.27 6.05
C VAL A 43 6.81 -4.91 7.24
N GLN A 44 6.08 -5.47 8.21
CA GLN A 44 6.70 -6.16 9.34
C GLN A 44 7.49 -7.41 8.93
N CYS A 45 6.98 -8.17 7.95
CA CYS A 45 7.64 -9.35 7.41
C CYS A 45 8.89 -9.00 6.58
N HIS A 46 8.82 -7.93 5.78
CA HIS A 46 9.94 -7.46 4.95
C HIS A 46 11.10 -6.89 5.77
N TYR A 47 10.79 -6.11 6.81
CA TYR A 47 11.79 -5.55 7.73
C TYR A 47 11.89 -6.37 9.02
N LEU A 48 12.76 -7.39 8.97
CA LEU A 48 13.06 -8.27 10.11
C LEU A 48 13.73 -7.52 11.28
N ASP A 49 14.57 -6.52 10.97
CA ASP A 49 15.19 -5.65 11.98
C ASP A 49 14.29 -4.45 12.29
N GLU A 50 13.91 -4.29 13.57
CA GLU A 50 13.07 -3.17 14.03
C GLU A 50 13.70 -1.79 13.79
N GLN A 51 15.04 -1.69 13.77
CA GLN A 51 15.71 -0.41 13.51
C GLN A 51 15.58 0.02 12.04
N SER A 52 15.45 -0.94 11.13
CA SER A 52 15.27 -0.70 9.70
C SER A 52 13.81 -0.38 9.32
N ARG A 53 12.85 -0.69 10.21
CA ARG A 53 11.43 -0.59 9.92
C ARG A 53 10.96 0.86 9.78
N PRO A 54 10.21 1.22 8.73
CA PRO A 54 9.61 2.54 8.60
C PRO A 54 8.64 2.80 9.75
N LYS A 55 8.70 4.01 10.32
CA LYS A 55 7.80 4.42 11.41
C LYS A 55 6.50 5.05 10.90
N LEU A 56 6.49 5.46 9.63
CA LEU A 56 5.35 6.06 8.98
C LEU A 56 5.04 5.32 7.67
N ILE A 57 3.77 5.00 7.46
CA ILE A 57 3.26 4.41 6.22
C ILE A 57 2.31 5.43 5.61
N ARG A 58 2.62 5.89 4.40
CA ARG A 58 1.78 6.82 3.64
C ARG A 58 1.10 6.09 2.50
N LEU A 59 -0.23 6.12 2.47
CA LEU A 59 -1.01 5.61 1.36
C LEU A 59 -1.30 6.76 0.39
N HIS A 60 -0.79 6.66 -0.83
CA HIS A 60 -1.11 7.55 -1.93
C HIS A 60 -2.18 6.87 -2.78
N ILE A 61 -3.45 7.17 -2.46
CA ILE A 61 -4.62 6.59 -3.13
C ILE A 61 -4.95 7.48 -4.33
N VAL A 62 -4.82 6.90 -5.53
CA VAL A 62 -5.13 7.56 -6.80
C VAL A 62 -6.40 6.95 -7.36
N ARG A 63 -7.29 7.79 -7.89
CA ARG A 63 -8.49 7.35 -8.58
C ARG A 63 -8.56 8.05 -9.93
N ASP A 64 -8.49 7.25 -10.98
CA ASP A 64 -8.60 7.74 -12.35
C ASP A 64 -10.07 7.76 -12.77
N GLU A 65 -10.53 8.92 -13.22
CA GLU A 65 -11.86 9.09 -13.78
C GLU A 65 -11.76 9.43 -15.26
N VAL A 66 -12.51 8.70 -16.08
CA VAL A 66 -12.65 8.96 -17.52
C VAL A 66 -14.09 9.37 -17.79
N PHE A 67 -14.27 10.52 -18.42
CA PHE A 67 -15.58 10.98 -18.88
C PHE A 67 -15.50 11.40 -20.36
N ALA A 68 -16.60 11.21 -21.08
CA ALA A 68 -16.76 11.71 -22.44
C ALA A 68 -17.28 13.16 -22.41
N LEU A 69 -16.98 13.94 -23.47
CA LEU A 69 -17.48 15.30 -23.68
C LEU A 69 -18.99 15.35 -23.97
#